data_AF-A0A7C1UC50-F1
#
_entry.id   AF-A0A7C1UC50-F1
#
_cell.length_a   1.000
_cell.length_b   1.000
_cell.length_c   1.000
_cell.angle_alpha   90.00
_cell.angle_beta   90.00
_cell.angle_gamma   90.00
#
_symmetry.space_group_name_H-M   'P 1'
#
loop_
_entity.id
_entity.type
_entity.pdbx_description
1 polymer ?
#
loop_
_entity_poly.entity_id
_entity_poly.type
_entity_poly.pdbx_seq_one_letter_code
_entity_poly.pdbx_strand_id
1 'polypeptide(L)'
;MFGLHVADICVLVLYLLAMAGIGFWTASKIKKSHDFFMPRQFGKAMMVMFGFGAGTHSDQAVGVASKSFSSGLSGIWYQWLWLPCTPFY
;
A
#
# COMPACT_ATOMS: atom_id res chain seq x y z
N MET A 1 -3.35 18.28 22.02
CA MET A 1 -4.21 17.13 21.66
C MET A 1 -4.13 16.69 20.19
N PHE A 2 -3.21 17.20 19.35
CA PHE A 2 -2.77 16.44 18.17
C PHE A 2 -1.26 16.29 18.04
N GLY A 3 -0.43 17.10 18.72
CA GLY A 3 1.04 16.95 18.73
C GLY A 3 1.74 17.10 17.38
N LEU A 4 0.96 17.19 16.30
CA LEU A 4 1.38 17.31 14.92
C LEU A 4 1.54 18.77 14.56
N HIS A 5 2.62 19.06 13.84
CA HIS A 5 2.88 20.38 13.31
C HIS A 5 1.83 20.70 12.23
N VAL A 6 1.55 21.99 12.03
CA VAL A 6 0.58 22.43 11.00
C VAL A 6 1.00 21.91 9.61
N ALA A 7 2.31 21.83 9.36
CA ALA A 7 2.84 21.24 8.12
C ALA A 7 2.45 19.76 7.95
N ASP A 8 2.47 18.96 9.01
CA ASP A 8 2.12 17.53 8.95
C ASP A 8 0.65 17.36 8.56
N ILE A 9 -0.22 18.18 9.14
CA ILE A 9 -1.65 18.20 8.84
C ILE A 9 -1.88 18.60 7.38
N CYS A 10 -1.19 19.64 6.90
CA CYS A 10 -1.27 20.07 5.51
C CYS A 10 -0.85 18.96 4.53
N VAL A 11 0.27 18.27 4.80
CA VAL A 11 0.74 17.16 3.97
C VAL A 11 -0.26 16.00 3.97
N LEU A 12 -0.81 15.66 5.13
CA LEU A 12 -1.78 14.57 5.27
C LEU A 12 -3.07 14.85 4.51
N VAL A 13 -3.61 16.07 4.62
CA VAL A 13 -4.80 16.50 3.87
C VAL A 13 -4.52 16.48 2.37
N LEU A 14 -3.38 17.02 1.93
CA LEU A 14 -3.00 17.05 0.52
C LEU A 14 -2.87 15.63 -0.04
N TYR A 15 -2.23 14.72 0.70
CA TYR A 15 -2.11 13.32 0.31
C TYR A 15 -3.48 12.65 0.12
N LEU A 16 -4.40 12.82 1.08
CA LEU A 16 -5.74 12.25 0.99
C LEU A 16 -6.53 12.81 -0.20
N LEU A 17 -6.46 14.13 -0.43
CA LEU A 17 -7.12 14.76 -1.57
C LEU A 17 -6.53 14.31 -2.91
N ALA A 18 -5.21 14.17 -3.00
CA ALA A 18 -4.55 13.67 -4.20
C ALA A 18 -4.99 12.22 -4.51
N MET A 19 -5.01 11.35 -3.50
CA MET A 19 -5.45 9.96 -3.64
C MET A 19 -6.93 9.87 -4.06
N ALA A 20 -7.80 10.67 -3.44
CA ALA A 20 -9.21 10.76 -3.81
C ALA A 20 -9.40 11.28 -5.25
N GLY A 21 -8.61 12.29 -5.65
CA GLY A 21 -8.61 12.84 -7.00
C GLY A 21 -8.21 11.82 -8.07
N ILE A 22 -7.16 11.03 -7.81
CA ILE A 22 -6.74 9.92 -8.69
C ILE A 22 -7.86 8.88 -8.81
N GLY A 23 -8.52 8.56 -7.70
CA GLY A 23 -9.66 7.65 -7.66
C GLY A 23 -10.83 8.13 -8.53
N PHE A 24 -11.25 9.38 -8.36
CA PHE A 24 -12.34 9.98 -9.14
C PHE A 24 -12.01 10.07 -10.63
N TRP A 25 -10.79 10.51 -10.96
CA TRP A 25 -10.31 10.53 -12.35
C TRP A 25 -10.32 9.14 -12.98
N THR A 26 -9.84 8.13 -12.25
CA THR A 26 -9.82 6.75 -12.73
C THR A 26 -11.23 6.20 -12.90
N ALA A 27 -12.15 6.49 -11.98
CA ALA A 27 -13.55 6.08 -12.06
C ALA A 27 -14.24 6.60 -13.32
N SER A 28 -13.97 7.85 -13.72
CA SER A 28 -14.52 8.43 -14.97
C SER A 28 -14.04 7.73 -16.26
N LYS A 29 -12.97 6.93 -16.18
CA LYS A 29 -12.44 6.17 -17.32
C LYS A 29 -13.02 4.75 -17.43
N ILE A 30 -13.73 4.27 -16.41
CA ILE A 30 -14.30 2.93 -16.39
C ILE A 30 -15.60 2.93 -17.20
N LYS A 31 -15.61 2.25 -18.34
CA LYS A 31 -16.78 2.21 -19.23
C LYS A 31 -17.49 0.86 -19.25
N LYS A 32 -16.82 -0.22 -18.83
CA LYS A 32 -17.35 -1.59 -18.84
C LYS A 32 -17.02 -2.29 -17.53
N SER A 33 -17.87 -3.23 -17.11
CA SER A 33 -17.66 -3.99 -15.86
C SER A 33 -16.35 -4.79 -15.86
N HIS A 34 -15.84 -5.18 -17.03
CA HIS A 34 -14.54 -5.88 -17.12
C HIS A 34 -13.34 -4.96 -16.82
N ASP A 35 -13.48 -3.65 -17.02
CA ASP A 35 -12.42 -2.67 -16.72
C ASP A 35 -12.29 -2.41 -15.21
N PHE A 36 -13.29 -2.81 -14.42
CA PHE A 36 -13.32 -2.62 -12.97
C PHE A 36 -12.58 -3.73 -12.22
N PHE A 37 -12.78 -5.00 -12.60
CA PHE A 37 -12.28 -6.14 -11.80
C PHE A 37 -10.82 -6.51 -12.08
N MET A 38 -10.37 -6.42 -13.34
CA MET A 38 -8.97 -6.68 -13.70
C MET A 38 -8.75 -6.26 -15.16
N PRO A 39 -8.56 -4.97 -15.46
CA PRO A 39 -8.28 -4.54 -16.82
C PRO A 39 -6.92 -5.12 -17.23
N ARG A 40 -6.94 -6.11 -18.14
CA ARG A 40 -5.74 -6.63 -18.85
C ARG A 40 -5.01 -5.56 -19.70
N GLN A 41 -5.53 -4.33 -19.65
CA GLN A 41 -5.03 -3.15 -20.33
C GLN A 41 -3.96 -2.42 -19.50
N PHE A 42 -3.85 -2.69 -18.19
CA PHE A 42 -2.77 -2.10 -17.40
C PHE A 42 -1.41 -2.69 -17.81
N GLY A 43 -0.45 -1.80 -18.07
CA GLY A 43 0.90 -2.19 -18.45
C GLY A 43 1.61 -2.96 -17.34
N LYS A 44 2.69 -3.69 -17.70
CA LYS A 44 3.47 -4.53 -16.77
C LYS A 44 3.88 -3.79 -15.49
N ALA A 45 4.33 -2.53 -15.63
CA ALA A 45 4.75 -1.72 -14.49
C ALA A 45 3.62 -1.46 -13.49
N MET A 46 2.41 -1.14 -13.98
CA MET A 46 1.26 -0.91 -13.13
C MET A 46 0.77 -2.20 -12.47
N MET A 47 0.85 -3.34 -13.16
CA MET A 47 0.53 -4.64 -12.55
C MET A 47 1.53 -5.03 -11.45
N VAL A 48 2.82 -4.75 -11.64
CA VAL A 48 3.85 -4.98 -10.60
C VAL A 48 3.59 -4.09 -9.38
N MET A 49 3.32 -2.79 -9.58
CA MET A 49 3.02 -1.86 -8.49
C MET A 49 1.69 -2.18 -7.79
N PHE A 50 0.70 -2.67 -8.53
CA PHE A 50 -0.54 -3.16 -7.95
C PHE A 50 -0.32 -4.39 -7.06
N GLY A 51 0.47 -5.36 -7.51
CA GLY A 51 0.86 -6.52 -6.70
C GLY A 51 1.64 -6.11 -5.43
N PHE A 52 2.56 -5.16 -5.57
CA PHE A 52 3.28 -4.61 -4.42
C PHE A 52 2.35 -3.87 -3.44
N GLY A 53 1.43 -3.06 -3.96
CA GLY A 53 0.42 -2.36 -3.15
C GLY A 53 -0.55 -3.29 -2.44
N ALA A 54 -0.96 -4.40 -3.08
CA ALA A 54 -1.80 -5.42 -2.47
C ALA A 54 -1.05 -6.26 -1.41
N GLY A 55 0.26 -6.47 -1.61
CA GLY A 55 1.11 -7.22 -0.69
C GLY A 55 1.61 -6.41 0.51
N THR A 56 1.49 -5.08 0.50
CA THR A 56 1.95 -4.20 1.57
C THR A 56 0.78 -3.64 2.37
N HIS A 57 0.86 -3.77 3.69
CA HIS A 57 -0.15 -3.29 4.64
C HIS A 57 0.52 -2.55 5.80
N SER A 58 -0.13 -1.52 6.32
CA SER A 58 0.49 -0.54 7.26
C SER A 58 0.89 -1.15 8.61
N ASP A 59 0.18 -2.18 9.05
CA ASP A 59 0.44 -2.98 10.25
C ASP A 59 1.70 -3.86 10.15
N GLN A 60 2.09 -4.35 8.96
CA GLN A 60 3.36 -5.07 8.79
C GLN A 60 4.55 -4.20 9.17
N ALA A 61 4.55 -2.95 8.70
CA ALA A 61 5.64 -2.02 8.97
C ALA A 61 5.80 -1.79 10.49
N VAL A 62 4.69 -1.64 11.20
CA VAL A 62 4.68 -1.46 12.66
C VAL A 62 5.12 -2.73 13.38
N GLY A 63 4.62 -3.90 12.97
CA GLY A 63 4.97 -5.19 13.56
C GLY A 63 6.45 -5.55 13.41
N VAL A 64 7.00 -5.36 12.20
CA VAL A 64 8.42 -5.60 11.91
C VAL A 64 9.30 -4.61 12.66
N ALA A 65 8.94 -3.33 12.72
CA ALA A 65 9.69 -2.33 13.47
C ALA A 65 9.73 -2.66 14.98
N SER A 66 8.56 -2.98 15.57
CA SER A 66 8.44 -3.36 16.98
C SER A 66 9.26 -4.60 17.33
N LYS A 67 9.20 -5.64 16.49
CA LYS A 67 9.95 -6.87 16.73
C LYS A 67 11.45 -6.68 16.48
N SER A 68 11.83 -5.87 15.50
CA SER A 68 13.24 -5.54 15.25
C SER A 68 13.85 -4.79 16.43
N PHE A 69 13.08 -3.89 17.06
CA PHE A 69 13.49 -3.21 18.28
C PHE A 69 13.69 -4.18 19.46
N SER A 70 12.81 -5.19 19.61
CA SER A 70 12.82 -6.09 20.76
C SER A 70 13.70 -7.34 20.59
N SER A 71 13.89 -7.83 19.36
CA SER A 71 14.53 -9.12 19.06
C SER A 71 15.64 -9.01 18.00
N GLY A 72 16.05 -7.78 17.67
CA GLY A 72 17.09 -7.50 16.69
C GLY A 72 16.69 -7.89 15.26
N LEU A 73 17.69 -8.14 14.41
CA LEU A 73 17.49 -8.41 12.97
C LEU A 73 16.54 -9.59 12.69
N SER A 74 16.35 -10.50 13.65
CA SER A 74 15.37 -11.60 13.55
C SER A 74 13.91 -11.13 13.38
N GLY A 75 13.60 -9.86 13.69
CA GLY A 75 12.29 -9.26 13.44
C GLY A 75 11.85 -9.25 11.97
N ILE A 76 12.79 -9.40 11.02
CA ILE A 76 12.48 -9.49 9.58
C ILE A 76 11.57 -10.67 9.24
N TRP A 77 11.59 -11.75 10.04
CA TRP A 77 10.75 -12.92 9.83
C TRP A 77 9.25 -12.63 9.95
N TYR A 78 8.87 -11.49 10.55
CA TYR A 78 7.47 -11.06 10.59
C TYR A 78 7.00 -10.57 9.20
N GLN A 79 7.88 -9.94 8.42
CA GLN A 79 7.61 -9.58 7.03
C GLN A 79 7.59 -10.82 6.13
N TRP A 80 8.47 -11.77 6.40
CA TRP A 80 8.64 -12.99 5.61
C TRP A 80 7.81 -14.17 6.10
N LEU A 81 6.84 -13.93 7.00
CA LEU A 81 5.98 -15.00 7.53
C LEU A 81 5.26 -15.76 6.42
N TRP A 82 4.93 -15.08 5.31
CA TRP A 82 4.24 -15.66 4.17
C TRP A 82 5.17 -16.36 3.16
N LEU A 83 6.48 -16.21 3.27
CA LEU A 83 7.47 -16.79 2.35
C LEU A 83 7.42 -18.35 2.33
N PRO A 84 7.18 -19.05 3.46
CA PRO A 84 6.96 -20.50 3.45
C PRO A 84 5.59 -20.93 2.91
N CYS A 85 4.54 -20.10 3.04
CA CYS A 85 3.18 -20.46 2.65
C CYS A 85 2.88 -20.14 1.18
N THR A 86 3.41 -19.02 0.69
CA THR A 86 3.28 -18.54 -0.69
C THR A 86 4.63 -17.93 -1.10
N PRO A 87 5.61 -18.77 -1.48
CA PRO A 87 6.99 -18.33 -1.72
C PRO A 87 7.11 -17.29 -2.84
N PHE A 88 6.13 -17.23 -3.73
CA PHE A 88 6.03 -16.21 -4.77
C PHE A 88 4.55 -15.84 -4.95
N TYR A 89 4.25 -14.56 -4.80
CA TYR A 89 3.13 -13.93 -5.51
C TYR A 89 3.59 -13.60 -6.94
#